data_AF-A0A9P8XSM2-F1
#
_entry.id   AF-A0A9P8XSM2-F1
#
_cell.length_a   1.000
_cell.length_b   1.000
_cell.length_c   1.000
_cell.angle_alpha   90.00
_cell.angle_beta   90.00
_cell.angle_gamma   90.00
#
_symmetry.space_group_name_H-M   'P 1'
#
loop_
_entity.id
_entity.type
_entity.pdbx_description
1 polymer ?
#
loop_
_entity_poly.entity_id
_entity_poly.type
_entity_poly.pdbx_seq_one_letter_code
_entity_poly.pdbx_strand_id
1 'polypeptide(L)'
;MGKVSSAGTAASLRHSYNSLKVVFLAGVCGGVPGSPEAGPEIFLGDIVISQQVVQFEFGRQYPGHFMAKDGTADSLRRPNREISTILARIKTEHGLSRLERNSASILRVLQARAQEVESKIDYREPSTDTDRLFAADYNAAPIEP
;
A
#
# COMPACT_ATOMS: atom_id res chain seq x y z
N MET A 1 14.03 2.37 -7.37
CA MET A 1 13.18 2.06 -6.19
C MET A 1 13.39 0.60 -5.83
N GLY A 2 13.54 0.24 -4.55
CA GLY A 2 13.78 -1.16 -4.19
C GLY A 2 14.02 -1.39 -2.70
N LYS A 3 13.84 -2.65 -2.26
CA LYS A 3 13.81 -3.08 -0.85
C LYS A 3 15.03 -2.63 -0.06
N VAL A 4 16.22 -2.74 -0.65
CA VAL A 4 17.50 -2.35 -0.02
C VAL A 4 17.59 -0.85 0.22
N SER A 5 17.24 -0.05 -0.79
CA SER A 5 17.27 1.41 -0.67
C SER A 5 16.28 1.91 0.39
N SER A 6 15.05 1.37 0.39
CA SER A 6 14.03 1.73 1.40
C SER A 6 14.46 1.33 2.82
N ALA A 7 15.08 0.16 2.99
CA ALA A 7 15.61 -0.28 4.29
C ALA A 7 16.75 0.62 4.78
N GLY A 8 17.67 1.01 3.88
CA GLY A 8 18.73 1.96 4.17
C GLY A 8 18.20 3.31 4.64
N THR A 9 17.24 3.89 3.92
CA THR A 9 16.59 5.16 4.30
C THR A 9 15.91 5.05 5.66
N ALA A 10 15.17 3.97 5.92
CA ALA A 10 14.53 3.75 7.22
C ALA A 10 15.54 3.64 8.37
N ALA A 11 16.68 2.98 8.13
CA ALA A 11 17.77 2.90 9.12
C ALA A 11 18.39 4.27 9.40
N SER A 12 18.63 5.08 8.36
CA SER A 12 19.11 6.45 8.50
C SER A 12 18.12 7.33 9.27
N LEU A 13 16.81 7.24 8.97
CA LEU A 13 15.79 7.98 9.71
C LEU A 13 15.77 7.61 11.20
N ARG A 14 15.85 6.31 11.50
CA ARG A 14 15.90 5.82 12.88
C ARG A 14 17.14 6.31 13.63
N HIS A 15 18.28 6.43 12.95
CA HIS A 15 19.52 6.91 13.55
C HIS A 15 19.53 8.42 13.77
N SER A 16 19.11 9.19 12.76
CA SER A 16 19.16 10.65 12.79
C SER A 16 18.04 11.27 13.64
N TYR A 17 16.90 10.58 13.79
CA TYR A 17 15.73 11.10 14.50
C TYR A 17 15.27 10.13 15.59
N ASN A 18 15.93 10.18 16.75
CA ASN A 18 15.73 9.27 17.87
C ASN A 18 14.35 9.36 18.55
N SER A 19 13.56 10.38 18.24
CA SER A 19 12.21 10.58 18.82
C SER A 19 11.06 10.21 17.86
N LEU A 20 11.36 9.61 16.70
CA LEU A 20 10.32 9.10 15.80
C LEU A 20 9.58 7.92 16.45
N LYS A 21 8.26 8.05 16.58
CA LYS A 21 7.38 6.99 17.10
C LYS A 21 6.77 6.15 15.99
N VAL A 22 6.48 6.78 14.85
CA VAL A 22 5.81 6.16 13.70
C VAL A 22 6.44 6.71 12.42
N VAL A 23 6.64 5.82 11.44
CA VAL A 23 7.04 6.16 10.07
C VAL A 23 6.08 5.46 9.13
N PHE A 24 5.53 6.20 8.17
CA PHE A 24 4.65 5.65 7.14
C PHE A 24 5.44 5.42 5.85
N LEU A 25 5.35 4.21 5.31
CA LEU A 25 5.77 3.92 3.95
C LEU A 25 4.56 4.09 3.04
N ALA A 26 4.57 5.14 2.22
CA ALA A 26 3.52 5.41 1.23
C ALA A 26 4.10 5.28 -0.17
N GLY A 27 3.30 4.73 -1.08
CA GLY A 27 3.63 4.54 -2.48
C GLY A 27 2.45 3.95 -3.23
N VAL A 28 2.61 3.77 -4.54
CA VAL A 28 1.63 3.06 -5.36
C VAL A 28 1.90 1.56 -5.31
N CYS A 29 0.84 0.76 -5.32
CA CYS A 29 0.91 -0.69 -5.38
C CYS A 29 -0.07 -1.24 -6.41
N GLY A 30 0.26 -2.38 -7.01
CA GLY A 30 -0.70 -3.18 -7.76
C GLY A 30 -1.58 -3.97 -6.79
N GLY A 31 -2.88 -4.03 -7.07
CA GLY A 31 -3.84 -4.89 -6.38
C GLY A 31 -4.13 -6.12 -7.21
N VAL A 32 -4.33 -7.27 -6.55
CA VAL A 32 -4.96 -8.43 -7.18
C VAL A 32 -6.42 -8.40 -6.73
N PRO A 33 -7.39 -8.20 -7.65
CA PRO A 33 -8.80 -8.18 -7.28
C PRO A 33 -9.17 -9.52 -6.62
N GLY A 34 -9.81 -9.45 -5.46
CA GLY A 34 -10.14 -10.63 -4.67
C GLY A 34 -11.22 -11.50 -5.33
N SER A 35 -11.19 -12.80 -5.08
CA SER A 35 -12.39 -13.63 -5.15
C SER A 35 -13.25 -13.39 -3.89
N PRO A 36 -14.56 -13.73 -3.87
CA PRO A 36 -15.42 -13.58 -2.70
C PRO A 36 -14.88 -14.22 -1.41
N GLU A 37 -13.96 -15.19 -1.54
CA GLU A 37 -13.31 -15.91 -0.44
C GLU A 37 -12.00 -15.24 0.03
N ALA A 38 -11.39 -14.39 -0.80
CA ALA A 38 -10.07 -13.80 -0.57
C ALA A 38 -10.11 -12.39 0.03
N GLY A 39 -11.24 -11.69 -0.03
CA GLY A 39 -11.41 -10.35 0.53
C GLY A 39 -12.31 -9.45 -0.31
N PRO A 40 -12.47 -8.17 0.08
CA PRO A 40 -13.17 -7.20 -0.74
C PRO A 40 -12.46 -6.99 -2.09
N GLU A 41 -13.25 -6.62 -3.09
CA GLU A 41 -12.72 -6.22 -4.40
C GLU A 41 -11.85 -4.97 -4.24
N ILE A 42 -10.75 -4.90 -5.00
CA ILE A 42 -9.77 -3.80 -4.95
C ILE A 42 -9.76 -3.14 -6.31
N PHE A 43 -9.97 -1.84 -6.33
CA PHE A 43 -10.09 -1.01 -7.52
C PHE A 43 -8.95 0.00 -7.66
N LEU A 44 -8.76 0.54 -8.86
CA LEU A 44 -7.78 1.57 -9.10
C LEU A 44 -8.16 2.86 -8.34
N GLY A 45 -7.26 3.30 -7.47
CA GLY A 45 -7.48 4.47 -6.62
C GLY A 45 -7.78 4.12 -5.17
N ASP A 46 -8.01 2.85 -4.86
CA ASP A 46 -8.16 2.39 -3.48
C ASP A 46 -6.89 2.62 -2.65
N ILE A 47 -7.10 3.04 -1.40
CA ILE A 47 -6.02 3.22 -0.42
C ILE A 47 -5.91 1.96 0.44
N VAL A 48 -4.87 1.18 0.18
CA VAL A 48 -4.60 -0.05 0.93
C VAL A 48 -3.72 0.25 2.14
N ILE A 49 -4.20 -0.08 3.35
CA ILE A 49 -3.42 0.00 4.58
C ILE A 49 -2.95 -1.41 4.96
N SER A 50 -1.65 -1.67 4.80
CA SER A 50 -1.07 -2.97 5.11
C SER A 50 -1.16 -3.30 6.60
N GLN A 51 -1.74 -4.44 6.94
CA GLN A 51 -1.75 -4.96 8.31
C GLN A 51 -0.53 -5.83 8.61
N GLN A 52 -0.08 -6.56 7.59
CA GLN A 52 1.09 -7.41 7.59
C GLN A 52 1.72 -7.31 6.20
N VAL A 53 3.04 -7.47 6.16
CA VAL A 53 3.80 -7.51 4.91
C VAL A 53 4.47 -8.86 4.84
N VAL A 54 4.35 -9.53 3.70
CA VAL A 54 4.99 -10.83 3.45
C VAL A 54 5.90 -10.67 2.25
N GLN A 55 7.12 -11.20 2.35
CA GLN A 55 8.08 -11.16 1.25
C GLN A 55 7.97 -12.43 0.41
N PHE A 56 7.12 -12.40 -0.61
CA PHE A 56 6.89 -13.56 -1.49
C PHE A 56 8.12 -14.00 -2.30
N GLU A 57 9.08 -13.10 -2.56
CA GLU A 57 10.32 -13.43 -3.29
C GLU A 57 11.39 -14.09 -2.40
N PHE A 58 11.15 -14.17 -1.08
CA PHE A 58 12.12 -14.75 -0.17
C PHE A 58 11.76 -16.21 0.09
N GLY A 59 12.50 -17.11 -0.55
CA GLY A 59 12.21 -18.53 -0.52
C GLY A 59 13.33 -19.37 -1.12
N ARG A 60 13.07 -20.66 -1.26
CA ARG A 60 13.98 -21.60 -1.92
C ARG A 60 13.31 -22.09 -3.20
N GLN A 61 14.03 -21.96 -4.32
CA GLN A 61 13.63 -22.61 -5.56
C GLN A 61 14.02 -24.10 -5.47
N TYR A 62 13.03 -24.99 -5.54
CA TYR A 62 13.24 -26.42 -5.72
C TYR A 62 12.97 -26.81 -7.18
N PRO A 63 13.44 -27.98 -7.65
CA PRO A 63 13.03 -28.49 -8.94
C PRO A 63 11.50 -28.60 -9.01
N GLY A 64 10.87 -27.81 -9.88
CA GLY A 64 9.43 -27.82 -10.14
C GLY A 64 8.57 -26.87 -9.31
N HIS A 65 9.08 -26.19 -8.28
CA HIS A 65 8.28 -25.20 -7.53
C HIS A 65 9.15 -24.24 -6.70
N PHE A 66 8.62 -23.05 -6.45
CA PHE A 66 9.17 -22.10 -5.47
C PHE A 66 8.49 -22.31 -4.12
N MET A 67 9.27 -22.39 -3.04
CA MET A 67 8.75 -22.45 -1.68
C MET A 67 9.12 -21.17 -0.94
N ALA A 68 8.14 -20.33 -0.64
CA ALA A 68 8.32 -19.14 0.18
C ALA A 68 8.80 -19.55 1.59
N LYS A 69 9.74 -18.79 2.15
CA LYS A 69 10.23 -18.98 3.52
C LYS A 69 9.32 -18.22 4.47
N ASP A 70 8.30 -18.91 4.97
CA ASP A 70 7.25 -18.30 5.80
C ASP A 70 7.48 -18.52 7.32
N GLY A 71 8.71 -18.90 7.70
CA GLY A 71 9.07 -19.16 9.10
C GLY A 71 9.00 -17.91 9.99
N THR A 72 8.84 -18.09 11.30
CA THR A 72 8.82 -16.99 12.29
C THR A 72 10.10 -16.14 12.34
N ALA A 73 11.23 -16.68 11.85
CA ALA A 73 12.49 -15.94 11.69
C ALA A 73 12.61 -15.20 10.33
N ASP A 74 11.82 -15.61 9.34
CA ASP A 74 11.88 -15.12 7.95
C ASP A 74 10.67 -14.20 7.60
N SER A 75 9.64 -14.16 8.45
CA SER A 75 8.50 -13.24 8.34
C SER A 75 8.89 -11.84 8.81
N LEU A 76 8.48 -10.81 8.06
CA LEU A 76 8.64 -9.43 8.48
C LEU A 76 8.02 -9.24 9.86
N ARG A 77 8.75 -8.54 10.74
CA ARG A 77 8.39 -8.43 12.16
C ARG A 77 6.96 -7.93 12.30
N ARG A 78 6.16 -8.62 13.12
CA ARG A 78 4.79 -8.20 13.42
C ARG A 78 4.76 -6.73 13.86
N PRO A 79 3.68 -5.98 13.53
CA PRO A 79 3.54 -4.61 13.97
C PRO A 79 3.73 -4.53 15.50
N ASN A 80 4.44 -3.51 15.97
CA ASN A 80 4.57 -3.29 17.40
C ASN A 80 3.19 -2.98 18.04
N ARG A 81 3.11 -2.93 19.37
CA ARG A 81 1.83 -2.71 20.08
C ARG A 81 1.16 -1.39 19.70
N GLU A 82 1.95 -0.33 19.51
CA GLU A 82 1.44 1.00 19.14
C GLU A 82 0.79 0.97 17.76
N ILE A 83 1.49 0.44 16.76
CA ILE A 83 0.97 0.29 15.39
C ILE A 83 -0.23 -0.66 15.38
N SER A 84 -0.16 -1.79 16.10
CA SER A 84 -1.28 -2.72 16.21
C SER A 84 -2.53 -2.07 16.79
N THR A 85 -2.36 -1.17 17.77
CA THR A 85 -3.46 -0.43 18.39
C THR A 85 -4.05 0.61 17.42
N ILE A 86 -3.22 1.29 16.63
CA ILE A 86 -3.67 2.20 15.58
C ILE A 86 -4.47 1.43 14.53
N LEU A 87 -3.94 0.30 14.04
CA LEU A 87 -4.63 -0.56 13.07
C LEU A 87 -5.96 -1.08 13.63
N ALA A 88 -5.99 -1.53 14.89
CA ALA A 88 -7.22 -1.98 15.54
C ALA A 88 -8.28 -0.87 15.61
N ARG A 89 -7.88 0.37 15.88
CA ARG A 89 -8.80 1.53 15.88
C ARG A 89 -9.34 1.82 14.48
N ILE A 90 -8.49 1.85 13.46
CA ILE A 90 -8.90 2.12 12.08
C ILE A 90 -9.91 1.07 11.59
N LYS A 91 -9.79 -0.18 12.02
CA LYS A 91 -10.73 -1.26 11.67
C LYS A 91 -12.12 -1.13 12.28
N THR A 92 -12.29 -0.33 13.33
CA THR A 92 -13.63 -0.09 13.89
C THR A 92 -14.44 0.76 12.93
N GLU A 93 -15.76 0.56 12.86
CA GLU A 93 -16.66 1.36 12.02
C GLU A 93 -16.47 2.87 12.26
N HIS A 94 -16.41 3.28 13.54
CA HIS A 94 -16.18 4.67 13.91
C HIS A 94 -14.79 5.18 13.50
N GLY A 95 -13.75 4.35 13.64
CA GLY A 95 -12.39 4.70 13.27
C GLY A 95 -12.23 4.88 11.77
N LEU A 96 -12.79 3.95 10.98
CA LEU A 96 -12.81 4.01 9.52
C LEU A 96 -13.61 5.22 9.04
N SER A 97 -14.83 5.41 9.52
CA SER A 97 -15.68 6.56 9.18
C SER A 97 -14.99 7.89 9.48
N ARG A 98 -14.24 7.97 10.58
CA ARG A 98 -13.49 9.17 10.95
C ARG A 98 -12.29 9.39 10.03
N LEU A 99 -11.58 8.32 9.65
CA LEU A 99 -10.48 8.38 8.70
C LEU A 99 -10.98 8.88 7.34
N GLU A 100 -12.03 8.26 6.79
CA GLU A 100 -12.63 8.63 5.51
C GLU A 100 -13.09 10.09 5.50
N ARG A 101 -13.81 10.53 6.54
CA ARG A 101 -14.29 11.91 6.65
C ARG A 101 -13.14 12.92 6.65
N ASN A 102 -12.07 12.64 7.39
CA ASN A 102 -10.90 13.50 7.46
C ASN A 102 -10.15 13.52 6.12
N SER A 103 -9.96 12.35 5.50
CA SER A 103 -9.33 12.21 4.19
C SER A 103 -10.12 12.98 3.12
N ALA A 104 -11.44 12.83 3.08
CA ALA A 104 -12.31 13.57 2.16
C ALA A 104 -12.23 15.09 2.39
N SER A 105 -12.14 15.53 3.65
CA SER A 105 -11.95 16.96 3.97
C SER A 105 -10.63 17.49 3.41
N ILE A 106 -9.53 16.77 3.62
CA ILE A 106 -8.20 17.14 3.11
C ILE A 106 -8.18 17.12 1.58
N LEU A 107 -8.78 16.10 0.95
CA LEU A 107 -8.84 15.98 -0.50
C LEU A 107 -9.58 17.17 -1.13
N ARG A 108 -10.69 17.63 -0.55
CA ARG A 108 -11.39 18.83 -1.02
C ARG A 108 -10.50 20.07 -0.99
N VAL A 109 -9.68 20.23 0.06
CA VAL A 109 -8.72 21.34 0.15
C VAL A 109 -7.65 21.24 -0.94
N LEU A 110 -7.14 20.03 -1.21
CA LEU A 110 -6.16 19.80 -2.28
C LEU A 110 -6.76 20.09 -3.67
N GLN A 111 -7.98 19.63 -3.92
CA GLN A 111 -8.70 19.86 -5.17
C GLN A 111 -8.95 21.36 -5.41
N ALA A 112 -9.43 22.09 -4.39
CA ALA A 112 -9.66 23.53 -4.50
C ALA A 112 -8.35 24.28 -4.81
N ARG A 113 -7.26 23.98 -4.09
CA ARG A 113 -5.96 24.61 -4.34
C ARG A 113 -5.40 24.29 -5.71
N ALA A 114 -5.57 23.06 -6.19
CA ALA A 114 -5.11 22.67 -7.52
C ALA A 114 -5.82 23.46 -8.64
N GLN A 115 -7.11 23.76 -8.46
CA GLN A 115 -7.86 24.62 -9.36
C GLN A 115 -7.39 26.08 -9.31
N GLU A 116 -7.14 26.61 -8.11
CA GLU A 116 -6.66 28.00 -7.93
C GLU A 116 -5.33 28.28 -8.63
N VAL A 117 -4.41 27.31 -8.63
CA VAL A 117 -3.05 27.47 -9.17
C VAL A 117 -2.86 26.89 -10.57
N GLU A 118 -3.95 26.48 -11.24
CA GLU A 118 -3.91 25.74 -12.52
C GLU A 118 -2.87 24.60 -12.50
N SER A 119 -2.89 23.82 -11.42
CA SER A 119 -1.96 22.72 -11.24
C SER A 119 -2.13 21.68 -12.35
N LYS A 120 -1.02 21.15 -12.86
CA LYS A 120 -1.02 20.00 -13.78
C LYS A 120 -1.43 18.68 -13.10
N ILE A 121 -1.54 18.66 -11.78
CA ILE A 121 -1.89 17.47 -11.00
C ILE A 121 -3.41 17.39 -10.86
N ASP A 122 -3.98 16.30 -11.38
CA ASP A 122 -5.40 16.00 -11.23
C ASP A 122 -5.65 15.20 -9.94
N TYR A 123 -6.45 15.75 -9.04
CA TYR A 123 -6.87 15.12 -7.79
C TYR A 123 -8.31 14.59 -7.86
N ARG A 124 -8.92 14.54 -9.04
CA ARG A 124 -10.23 13.91 -9.25
C ARG A 124 -10.10 12.40 -9.21
N GLU A 125 -11.19 11.76 -8.84
CA GLU A 125 -11.30 10.31 -8.93
C GLU A 125 -11.19 9.88 -10.41
N PRO A 126 -10.42 8.83 -10.73
CA PRO A 126 -10.42 8.25 -12.07
C PRO A 126 -11.84 7.82 -12.47
N SER A 127 -12.19 7.90 -13.75
CA SER A 127 -13.48 7.36 -14.18
C SER A 127 -13.48 5.84 -14.10
N THR A 128 -14.61 5.25 -13.73
CA THR A 128 -14.80 3.80 -13.65
C THR A 128 -14.51 3.12 -14.99
N ASP A 129 -14.72 3.81 -16.12
CA ASP A 129 -14.42 3.30 -17.47
C ASP A 129 -12.91 3.14 -17.74
N THR A 130 -12.08 3.79 -16.93
CA THR A 130 -10.60 3.69 -17.02
C THR A 130 -10.02 2.68 -16.04
N ASP A 131 -10.83 2.16 -15.11
CA ASP A 131 -10.43 1.08 -14.21
C ASP A 131 -10.55 -0.27 -14.93
N ARG A 132 -9.40 -0.76 -15.40
CA ARG A 132 -9.32 -2.01 -16.17
C ARG A 132 -8.65 -3.08 -15.35
N LEU A 133 -9.41 -4.12 -15.02
CA LEU A 133 -8.87 -5.36 -14.48
C LEU A 133 -8.26 -6.18 -15.61
N PHE A 134 -7.01 -6.60 -15.43
CA PHE A 134 -6.32 -7.49 -16.34
C PHE A 134 -6.52 -8.94 -15.92
N ALA A 135 -6.72 -9.83 -16.90
CA ALA A 135 -6.77 -11.26 -16.65
C ALA A 135 -5.43 -11.76 -16.08
N ALA A 136 -5.47 -12.82 -15.27
CA ALA A 136 -4.26 -13.37 -14.63
C ALA A 136 -3.21 -13.88 -15.63
N ASP A 137 -3.64 -14.22 -16.85
CA ASP A 137 -2.83 -14.64 -17.99
C ASP A 137 -2.52 -13.50 -18.98
N TYR A 138 -2.83 -12.25 -18.60
CA TYR A 138 -2.55 -11.09 -19.42
C TYR A 138 -1.05 -10.91 -19.64
N ASN A 139 -0.61 -11.15 -20.87
CA ASN A 139 0.74 -10.85 -21.31
C ASN A 139 0.78 -9.39 -21.78
N ALA A 140 1.29 -8.50 -20.94
CA ALA A 140 1.58 -7.14 -21.37
C ALA A 140 2.60 -7.18 -22.52
N ALA A 141 2.25 -6.55 -23.65
CA ALA A 141 3.22 -6.38 -24.73
C ALA A 141 4.44 -5.61 -24.19
N PRO A 142 5.68 -5.94 -24.62
CA PRO A 142 6.85 -5.19 -24.23
C PRO A 142 6.62 -3.71 -24.54
N ILE A 143 6.85 -2.85 -23.55
CA ILE A 143 6.88 -1.40 -23.78
C ILE A 143 8.11 -1.17 -24.67
N GLU A 144 7.89 -0.90 -25.95
CA GLU A 144 8.99 -0.52 -26.86
C GLU A 144 9.68 0.74 -26.30
N PRO A 145 11.03 0.77 -26.36
CA PRO A 145 11.84 1.81 -25.72
C PRO A 145 11.66 3.22 -26.30
#